data_AF-A0A2N2IVN3-F1
#
_entry.id   AF-A0A2N2IVN3-F1
#
_cell.length_a   1.000
_cell.length_b   1.000
_cell.length_c   1.000
_cell.angle_alpha   90.00
_cell.angle_beta   90.00
_cell.angle_gamma   90.00
#
_symmetry.space_group_name_H-M   'P 1'
#
loop_
_entity.id
_entity.type
_entity.pdbx_description
1 polymer ?
#
loop_
_entity_poly.entity_id
_entity_poly.type
_entity_poly.pdbx_seq_one_letter_code
_entity_poly.pdbx_strand_id
1 'polypeptide(L)' 'AGVAFVEASISMVPKNTVEVAEEKTAISLMKLIDNLEDFDDVQKVHANFDIPDALMEKIS' A
#
# COMPACT_ATOMS: atom_id res chain seq x y z
N ALA A 1 22.27 3.95 22.37
CA ALA A 1 22.11 5.33 21.88
C ALA A 1 23.06 5.51 20.70
N GLY A 2 22.57 5.94 19.52
CA GLY A 2 23.41 6.05 18.31
C GLY A 2 22.75 5.64 16.99
N VAL A 3 21.50 5.19 17.00
CA VAL A 3 20.73 4.97 15.76
C VAL A 3 19.95 6.24 15.46
N ALA A 4 20.17 6.84 14.29
CA ALA A 4 19.37 7.96 13.82
C ALA A 4 18.00 7.44 13.35
N PHE A 5 16.92 8.02 13.87
CA PHE A 5 15.59 7.71 13.38
C PHE A 5 15.37 8.41 12.04
N VAL A 6 15.00 7.63 11.02
CA VAL A 6 14.68 8.15 9.67
C VAL A 6 13.26 8.71 9.66
N GLU A 7 12.33 8.07 10.36
CA GLU A 7 10.94 8.49 10.50
C GLU A 7 10.33 7.95 11.80
N ALA A 8 9.33 8.64 12.35
CA ALA A 8 8.49 8.14 13.44
C ALA A 8 7.04 8.59 13.21
N SER A 9 6.13 7.63 13.00
CA SER A 9 4.71 7.91 12.78
C SER A 9 3.81 6.79 13.34
N ILE A 10 2.54 7.11 13.59
CA ILE A 10 1.51 6.13 13.98
C ILE A 10 0.85 5.59 12.72
N SER A 11 0.85 4.27 12.52
CA SER A 11 0.21 3.60 11.38
C SER A 11 -0.65 2.42 11.82
N MET A 12 -1.63 2.06 10.99
CA MET A 12 -2.44 0.86 11.21
C MET A 12 -1.77 -0.33 10.55
N VAL A 13 -1.42 -1.35 11.34
CA VAL A 13 -0.88 -2.62 10.84
C VAL A 13 -2.00 -3.65 10.75
N PRO A 14 -2.30 -4.21 9.56
CA PRO A 14 -3.34 -5.21 9.41
C PRO A 14 -2.96 -6.51 10.13
N LYS A 15 -3.95 -7.19 10.71
CA LYS A 15 -3.73 -8.47 11.42
C LYS A 15 -3.61 -9.68 10.50
N ASN A 16 -4.08 -9.55 9.26
CA ASN A 16 -4.04 -10.55 8.21
C ASN A 16 -3.88 -9.86 6.86
N THR A 17 -3.39 -10.60 5.87
CA THR A 17 -3.29 -10.13 4.49
C THR A 17 -4.26 -10.87 3.58
N VAL A 18 -4.56 -10.27 2.43
CA VAL A 18 -5.38 -10.85 1.37
C VAL A 18 -4.56 -10.86 0.09
N GLU A 19 -4.23 -12.06 -0.39
CA GLU A 19 -3.47 -12.22 -1.63
C GLU A 19 -4.29 -11.76 -2.84
N VAL A 20 -3.64 -11.00 -3.73
CA VAL A 20 -4.20 -10.53 -5.00
C VAL A 20 -3.34 -11.09 -6.13
N ALA A 21 -3.77 -12.23 -6.68
CA ALA A 21 -3.08 -12.92 -7.77
C ALA A 21 -3.50 -12.45 -9.18
N GLU A 22 -4.60 -11.68 -9.29
CA GLU A 22 -5.12 -11.23 -10.57
C GLU A 22 -4.61 -9.82 -10.93
N GLU A 23 -3.97 -9.70 -12.10
CA GLU A 23 -3.39 -8.46 -12.61
C GLU A 23 -4.40 -7.31 -12.69
N LYS A 24 -5.58 -7.58 -13.24
CA LYS A 24 -6.63 -6.56 -13.38
C LYS A 24 -7.07 -6.02 -12.02
N THR A 25 -7.21 -6.90 -11.03
CA THR A 25 -7.60 -6.52 -9.67
C THR A 25 -6.48 -5.71 -9.00
N ALA A 26 -5.21 -6.11 -9.15
CA ALA A 26 -4.07 -5.36 -8.65
C ALA A 26 -4.00 -3.94 -9.27
N ILE A 27 -4.15 -3.81 -10.59
CA ILE A 27 -4.20 -2.50 -11.28
C ILE A 27 -5.33 -1.62 -10.75
N SER A 28 -6.52 -2.20 -10.58
CA SER A 28 -7.67 -1.47 -10.03
C SER A 28 -7.45 -1.01 -8.60
N LEU A 29 -6.79 -1.83 -7.77
CA LEU A 29 -6.45 -1.47 -6.39
C LEU A 29 -5.39 -0.37 -6.34
N MET A 30 -4.32 -0.45 -7.14
CA MET A 30 -3.30 0.62 -7.19
C MET A 30 -3.93 1.96 -7.57
N LYS A 31 -4.75 1.99 -8.63
CA LYS A 31 -5.48 3.21 -9.03
C LYS A 31 -6.40 3.74 -7.94
N LEU A 32 -7.02 2.86 -7.15
CA LEU A 32 -7.85 3.29 -6.03
C LEU A 32 -7.01 3.97 -4.96
N ILE A 33 -5.85 3.38 -4.61
CA ILE A 33 -4.93 3.96 -3.62
C ILE A 33 -4.43 5.33 -4.11
N ASP A 34 -3.95 5.43 -5.35
CA ASP A 34 -3.47 6.69 -5.91
C ASP A 34 -4.53 7.79 -5.82
N ASN A 35 -5.76 7.48 -6.28
CA ASN A 35 -6.87 8.43 -6.22
C ASN A 35 -7.22 8.84 -4.77
N LEU A 36 -7.07 7.94 -3.80
CA LEU A 36 -7.34 8.25 -2.40
C LEU A 36 -6.25 9.16 -1.82
N GLU A 37 -5.00 8.95 -2.18
CA GLU A 37 -3.86 9.75 -1.73
C GLU A 37 -3.85 11.16 -2.34
N ASP A 38 -4.42 11.33 -3.54
CA ASP A 38 -4.54 12.62 -4.22
C ASP A 38 -5.55 13.60 -3.56
N PHE A 39 -6.38 13.14 -2.61
CA PHE A 39 -7.30 14.02 -1.90
C PHE A 39 -6.59 14.74 -0.75
N ASP A 40 -6.64 16.07 -0.76
CA ASP A 40 -6.05 16.94 0.28
C ASP A 40 -6.53 16.61 1.71
N ASP A 41 -7.75 16.08 1.85
CA ASP A 41 -8.34 15.70 3.15
C ASP A 41 -7.90 14.31 3.65
N VAL A 42 -7.28 13.49 2.80
CA VAL A 42 -6.82 12.14 3.15
C VAL A 42 -5.42 12.22 3.73
N GLN A 43 -5.28 11.83 5.00
CA GLN A 43 -4.01 11.92 5.72
C GLN A 43 -3.16 10.66 5.57
N LYS A 44 -3.78 9.47 5.53
CA LYS A 44 -3.11 8.16 5.41
C LYS A 44 -4.05 7.15 4.77
N VAL A 45 -3.51 6.33 3.88
CA VAL A 45 -4.20 5.16 3.32
C VAL A 45 -3.53 3.89 3.87
N HIS A 46 -4.34 2.92 4.27
CA HIS A 46 -3.87 1.64 4.79
C HIS A 46 -4.64 0.52 4.10
N ALA A 47 -3.92 -0.51 3.70
CA ALA A 47 -4.50 -1.68 3.04
C ALA A 47 -3.85 -2.96 3.56
N ASN A 48 -4.55 -4.08 3.33
CA ASN A 48 -4.10 -5.41 3.71
C ASN A 48 -3.94 -6.34 2.51
N PHE A 49 -3.95 -5.82 1.28
CA PHE A 49 -3.67 -6.63 0.11
C PHE A 49 -2.19 -7.01 0.08
N ASP A 50 -1.91 -8.19 -0.46
CA ASP A 50 -0.59 -8.72 -0.71
C ASP A 50 -0.50 -9.03 -2.21
N ILE A 51 0.29 -8.26 -2.94
CA ILE A 51 0.43 -8.37 -4.39
C ILE A 51 1.81 -8.98 -4.65
N PRO A 52 1.89 -10.15 -5.33
CA PRO A 52 3.17 -10.78 -5.61
C PRO A 52 4.12 -9.84 -6.37
N ASP A 53 5.41 -9.85 -6.04
CA ASP A 53 6.43 -8.99 -6.68
C ASP A 53 6.42 -9.12 -8.21
N ALA A 54 6.30 -10.35 -8.72
CA ALA A 54 6.23 -10.62 -10.16
C ALA A 54 5.00 -9.99 -10.86
N LEU A 55 3.95 -9.69 -10.09
CA LEU A 55 2.76 -8.98 -10.58
C LEU A 55 2.96 -7.46 -10.46
N MET A 56 3.57 -7.00 -9.36
CA MET A 56 3.95 -5.59 -9.19
C MET A 56 4.90 -5.11 -10.29
N GLU A 57 5.91 -5.91 -10.67
CA GLU A 57 6.85 -5.60 -11.75
C GLU A 57 6.18 -5.40 -13.12
N LYS A 58 5.00 -5.99 -13.34
CA LYS A 58 4.24 -5.81 -14.59
C LYS A 58 3.37 -4.56 -14.60
N ILE A 59 3.03 -4.07 -13.41
CA ILE A 59 2.15 -2.92 -13.20
C ILE A 59 2.98 -1.63 -13.06
N SER A 60 4.26 -1.77 -12.68
CA SER A 60 5.20 -0.67 -12.42
C SER A 60 5.70 0.06 -13.66
#